data_AF-A0A924BAD7-F1
#
_entry.id   AF-A0A924BAD7-F1
#
_cell.length_a   1.000
_cell.length_b   1.000
_cell.length_c   1.000
_cell.angle_alpha   90.00
_cell.angle_beta   90.00
_cell.angle_gamma   90.00
#
_symmetry.space_group_name_H-M   'P 1'
#
loop_
_entity.id
_entity.type
_entity.pdbx_description
1 polymer ?
#
loop_
_entity_poly.entity_id
_entity_poly.type
_entity_poly.pdbx_seq_one_letter_code
_entity_poly.pdbx_strand_id
1 'polypeptide(L)'
;MKTILALSLLMVGSMSYASSEYECKQEAQILAKITKLEKRDMMGCTAYVTASSIQIYNESQACALHLDDVLASGVELPTVNGHDCDLGSDGQTLKGILTKQADGSITIDRD
;
A
#
# COMPACT_ATOMS: atom_id res chain seq x y z
N MET A 1 63.93 21.86 -25.07
CA MET A 1 63.40 22.77 -24.02
C MET A 1 62.23 23.52 -24.65
N LYS A 2 60.97 23.43 -24.23
CA LYS A 2 60.35 23.18 -22.92
C LYS A 2 59.04 22.42 -23.12
N THR A 3 58.87 21.35 -22.35
CA THR A 3 57.60 20.76 -21.93
C THR A 3 56.79 21.75 -21.12
N ILE A 4 55.50 21.96 -21.44
CA ILE A 4 54.48 22.27 -20.42
C ILE A 4 53.19 21.54 -20.80
N LEU A 5 52.99 20.41 -20.12
CA LEU A 5 51.77 19.64 -20.01
C LEU A 5 50.74 20.50 -19.25
N ALA A 6 49.63 20.89 -19.88
CA ALA A 6 48.51 21.51 -19.18
C ALA A 6 47.51 20.42 -18.80
N LEU A 7 47.69 19.85 -17.61
CA LEU A 7 46.79 18.88 -16.99
C LEU A 7 45.62 19.64 -16.37
N SER A 8 44.55 19.83 -17.12
CA SER A 8 43.28 20.40 -16.64
C SER A 8 42.53 19.36 -15.80
N LEU A 9 42.63 19.56 -14.49
CA LEU A 9 42.00 18.81 -13.42
C LEU A 9 40.46 18.98 -13.48
N LEU A 10 39.74 17.99 -14.02
CA LEU A 10 38.28 17.88 -13.88
C LEU A 10 37.96 17.55 -12.41
N MET A 11 37.60 18.57 -11.62
CA MET A 11 36.84 18.36 -10.38
C MET A 11 35.36 18.45 -10.70
N VAL A 12 34.78 17.35 -11.18
CA VAL A 12 33.33 17.16 -11.15
C VAL A 12 32.99 16.79 -9.72
N GLY A 13 32.54 17.78 -8.95
CA GLY A 13 32.01 17.57 -7.62
C GLY A 13 30.84 16.59 -7.68
N SER A 14 31.05 15.39 -7.13
CA SER A 14 29.98 14.45 -6.84
C SER A 14 29.12 15.04 -5.73
N MET A 15 28.13 15.85 -6.10
CA MET A 15 27.01 16.15 -5.23
C MET A 15 26.25 14.83 -5.05
N SER A 16 26.44 14.21 -3.89
CA SER A 16 25.61 13.11 -3.44
C SER A 16 24.18 13.63 -3.36
N TYR A 17 23.35 13.27 -4.35
CA TYR A 17 21.91 13.37 -4.23
C TYR A 17 21.52 12.42 -3.10
N ALA A 18 21.36 12.96 -1.89
CA ALA A 18 20.63 12.27 -0.85
C ALA A 18 19.21 12.10 -1.39
N SER A 19 18.91 10.92 -1.92
CA SER A 19 17.54 10.50 -2.16
C SER A 19 16.84 10.57 -0.82
N SER A 20 15.96 11.55 -0.63
CA SER A 20 14.92 11.43 0.39
C SER A 20 14.17 10.15 0.07
N GLU A 21 14.42 9.09 0.82
CA GLU A 21 13.52 7.95 0.88
C GLU A 21 12.21 8.49 1.47
N TYR A 22 11.34 9.01 0.59
CA TYR A 22 9.93 9.12 0.92
C TYR A 22 9.51 7.70 1.28
N GLU A 23 9.15 7.45 2.54
CA GLU A 23 8.51 6.20 2.93
C GLU A 23 7.24 6.05 2.10
N CYS A 24 7.35 5.30 1.01
CA CYS A 24 6.32 5.17 -0.01
C CYS A 24 5.28 4.19 0.51
N LYS A 25 4.24 4.72 1.16
CA LYS A 25 3.08 3.94 1.60
C LYS A 25 2.28 3.55 0.37
N GLN A 26 2.28 2.27 0.04
CA GLN A 26 1.52 1.77 -1.11
C GLN A 26 0.03 1.86 -0.76
N GLU A 27 -0.70 2.70 -1.50
CA GLU A 27 -2.07 3.09 -1.16
C GLU A 27 -3.02 3.02 -2.36
N ALA A 28 -4.27 2.68 -2.08
CA ALA A 28 -5.36 2.74 -3.05
C ALA A 28 -6.71 2.98 -2.36
N GLN A 29 -7.57 3.81 -2.93
CA GLN A 29 -8.97 3.93 -2.50
C GLN A 29 -9.79 2.78 -3.08
N ILE A 30 -10.67 2.19 -2.27
CA ILE A 30 -11.55 1.10 -2.68
C ILE A 30 -13.01 1.33 -2.29
N LEU A 31 -13.91 0.87 -3.17
CA LEU A 31 -15.31 0.58 -2.86
C LEU A 31 -15.68 -0.76 -3.48
N ALA A 32 -15.91 -1.78 -2.67
CA ALA A 32 -16.16 -3.14 -3.15
C ALA A 32 -17.06 -3.94 -2.22
N LYS A 33 -17.86 -4.86 -2.78
CA LYS A 33 -18.58 -5.84 -1.95
C LYS A 33 -17.63 -6.92 -1.48
N ILE A 34 -17.68 -7.24 -0.19
CA ILE A 34 -16.96 -8.37 0.41
C ILE A 34 -17.57 -9.67 -0.13
N THR A 35 -16.73 -10.54 -0.68
CA THR A 35 -17.16 -11.82 -1.25
C THR A 35 -16.87 -12.99 -0.31
N LYS A 36 -15.90 -12.83 0.59
CA LYS A 36 -15.55 -13.81 1.61
C LYS A 36 -14.97 -13.10 2.83
N LEU A 37 -15.30 -13.60 4.01
CA LEU A 37 -14.69 -13.17 5.27
C LEU A 37 -14.05 -14.39 5.92
N GLU A 38 -12.75 -14.31 6.19
CA GLU A 38 -12.03 -15.30 6.97
C GLU A 38 -11.74 -14.74 8.36
N LYS A 39 -12.23 -15.42 9.40
CA LYS A 39 -11.86 -15.15 10.78
C LYS A 39 -10.73 -16.09 11.17
N ARG A 40 -9.57 -15.57 11.54
CA ARG A 40 -8.49 -16.34 12.18
C ARG A 40 -8.62 -16.17 13.69
N ASP A 41 -9.54 -16.92 14.30
CA ASP A 41 -9.80 -16.94 15.76
C ASP A 41 -9.63 -15.57 16.44
N MET A 42 -8.91 -15.51 17.56
CA MET A 42 -8.64 -14.31 18.35
C MET A 42 -7.68 -13.30 17.66
N MET A 43 -7.22 -13.56 16.44
CA MET A 43 -6.09 -12.83 15.82
C MET A 43 -6.48 -11.85 14.73
N GLY A 44 -7.72 -11.89 14.24
CA GLY A 44 -8.23 -10.87 13.30
C GLY A 44 -9.07 -11.44 12.17
N CYS A 45 -9.43 -10.55 11.25
CA CYS A 45 -10.32 -10.84 10.14
C CYS A 45 -9.70 -10.39 8.82
N THR A 46 -9.80 -11.25 7.80
CA THR A 46 -9.40 -10.92 6.43
C THR A 46 -10.65 -10.93 5.55
N ALA A 47 -10.96 -9.79 4.94
CA ALA A 47 -12.00 -9.67 3.94
C ALA A 47 -11.39 -9.82 2.54
N TYR A 48 -12.05 -10.63 1.71
CA TYR A 48 -11.68 -10.79 0.31
C TYR A 48 -12.75 -10.19 -0.59
N VAL A 49 -12.30 -9.73 -1.74
CA VAL A 49 -13.12 -9.18 -2.82
C VAL A 49 -12.75 -9.88 -4.12
N THR A 50 -13.60 -9.80 -5.13
CA THR A 50 -13.25 -10.23 -6.49
C THR A 50 -13.22 -9.02 -7.40
N ALA A 51 -12.52 -9.11 -8.54
CA ALA A 51 -12.51 -8.03 -9.53
C ALA A 51 -13.94 -7.58 -9.92
N SER A 52 -14.88 -8.52 -9.98
CA SER A 52 -16.29 -8.24 -10.30
C SER A 52 -17.09 -7.58 -9.17
N SER A 53 -16.61 -7.63 -7.91
CA SER A 53 -17.29 -7.03 -6.77
C SER A 53 -16.83 -5.59 -6.47
N ILE A 54 -15.77 -5.15 -7.16
CA ILE A 54 -15.19 -3.82 -7.05
C ILE A 54 -15.97 -2.83 -7.92
N GLN A 55 -16.42 -1.76 -7.29
CA GLN A 55 -17.08 -0.63 -7.95
C GLN A 55 -16.09 0.50 -8.23
N ILE A 56 -15.17 0.74 -7.29
CA ILE A 56 -14.13 1.77 -7.41
C ILE A 56 -12.82 1.18 -6.90
N TYR A 57 -11.75 1.40 -7.68
CA TYR A 57 -10.38 1.19 -7.25
C TYR A 57 -9.51 2.32 -7.84
N ASN A 58 -8.87 3.09 -6.98
CA ASN A 58 -8.06 4.23 -7.40
C ASN A 58 -6.71 4.17 -6.68
N GLU A 59 -5.68 3.73 -7.41
CA GLU A 59 -4.32 3.63 -6.90
C GLU A 59 -3.64 5.01 -6.80
N SER A 60 -2.78 5.17 -5.80
CA SER A 60 -1.91 6.35 -5.72
C SER A 60 -0.93 6.36 -6.88
N GLN A 61 -0.81 7.50 -7.58
CA GLN A 61 0.14 7.65 -8.71
C GLN A 61 1.61 7.63 -8.27
N ALA A 62 1.89 8.00 -7.01
CA ALA A 62 3.25 8.02 -6.48
C ALA A 62 3.65 6.65 -5.91
N CYS A 63 2.71 5.98 -5.24
CA CYS A 63 2.94 4.77 -4.46
C CYS A 63 1.75 3.82 -4.65
N ALA A 64 1.66 3.21 -5.81
CA ALA A 64 0.52 2.35 -6.15
C ALA A 64 0.49 1.10 -5.27
N LEU A 65 -0.65 0.84 -4.66
CA LEU A 65 -1.05 -0.50 -4.27
C LEU A 65 -1.76 -1.13 -5.47
N HIS A 66 -1.19 -2.20 -6.02
CA HIS A 66 -1.76 -2.85 -7.19
C HIS A 66 -2.96 -3.71 -6.81
N LEU A 67 -3.97 -3.70 -7.67
CA LEU A 67 -5.20 -4.46 -7.44
C LEU A 67 -4.94 -5.97 -7.27
N ASP A 68 -4.01 -6.54 -8.02
CA ASP A 68 -3.66 -7.97 -7.93
C ASP A 68 -3.18 -8.37 -6.53
N ASP A 69 -2.44 -7.48 -5.84
CA ASP A 69 -2.00 -7.72 -4.46
C ASP A 69 -3.21 -7.82 -3.51
N VAL A 70 -4.20 -6.96 -3.70
CA VAL A 70 -5.45 -6.93 -2.90
C VAL A 70 -6.29 -8.18 -3.15
N LEU A 71 -6.43 -8.60 -4.42
CA LEU A 71 -7.19 -9.78 -4.79
C LEU A 71 -6.53 -11.07 -4.27
N ALA A 72 -5.20 -11.12 -4.25
CA ALA A 72 -4.45 -12.28 -3.79
C ALA A 72 -4.39 -12.39 -2.26
N SER A 73 -4.14 -11.28 -1.57
CA SER A 73 -3.86 -11.28 -0.13
C SER A 73 -5.10 -11.07 0.73
N GLY A 74 -6.15 -10.44 0.18
CA GLY A 74 -7.25 -9.92 0.97
C GLY A 74 -6.85 -8.70 1.80
N VAL A 75 -7.81 -8.18 2.56
CA VAL A 75 -7.67 -6.97 3.37
C VAL A 75 -7.95 -7.30 4.83
N GLU A 76 -6.98 -7.02 5.69
CA GLU A 76 -7.10 -7.12 7.14
C GLU A 76 -7.99 -6.02 7.68
N LEU A 77 -8.99 -6.45 8.45
CA LEU A 77 -9.96 -5.57 9.07
C LEU A 77 -9.59 -5.37 10.55
N PRO A 78 -9.76 -4.14 11.08
CA PRO A 78 -9.66 -3.93 12.51
C PRO A 78 -10.74 -4.72 13.24
N THR A 79 -10.48 -5.05 14.51
CA THR A 79 -11.45 -5.75 15.35
C THR A 79 -12.26 -4.76 16.19
N VAL A 80 -13.57 -4.96 16.27
CA VAL A 80 -14.46 -4.33 17.25
C VAL A 80 -14.52 -5.22 18.50
N ASN A 81 -14.38 -4.61 19.68
CA ASN A 81 -14.41 -5.31 20.98
C ASN A 81 -13.42 -6.50 21.10
N GLY A 82 -12.34 -6.48 20.32
CA GLY A 82 -11.26 -7.49 20.37
C GLY A 82 -11.55 -8.83 19.68
N HIS A 83 -12.76 -9.04 19.15
CA HIS A 83 -13.15 -10.34 18.56
C HIS A 83 -14.01 -10.24 17.30
N ASP A 84 -14.74 -9.15 17.11
CA ASP A 84 -15.61 -8.98 15.96
C ASP A 84 -14.88 -8.25 14.83
N CYS A 85 -15.15 -8.63 13.59
CA CYS A 85 -14.59 -7.90 12.46
C CYS A 85 -15.31 -6.56 12.34
N ASP A 86 -14.58 -5.46 12.23
CA ASP A 86 -15.18 -4.21 11.81
C ASP A 86 -15.52 -4.32 10.32
N LEU A 87 -16.80 -4.50 10.02
CA LEU A 87 -17.31 -4.57 8.64
C LEU A 87 -17.92 -3.24 8.16
N GLY A 88 -17.86 -2.18 8.98
CA GLY A 88 -18.40 -0.87 8.64
C GLY A 88 -19.92 -0.85 8.74
N SER A 89 -20.53 0.28 8.36
CA SER A 89 -21.94 0.56 8.64
C SER A 89 -22.93 -0.33 7.91
N ASP A 90 -22.58 -0.88 6.75
CA ASP A 90 -23.44 -1.77 5.95
C ASP A 90 -23.10 -3.27 6.10
N GLY A 91 -22.03 -3.57 6.84
CA GLY A 91 -21.59 -4.92 7.18
C GLY A 91 -21.11 -5.77 6.00
N GLN A 92 -21.05 -5.22 4.78
CA GLN A 92 -20.86 -5.99 3.56
C GLN A 92 -19.93 -5.32 2.54
N THR A 93 -19.60 -4.05 2.75
CA THR A 93 -18.79 -3.28 1.81
C THR A 93 -17.44 -2.94 2.42
N LEU A 94 -16.40 -3.16 1.64
CA LEU A 94 -15.08 -2.64 1.89
C LEU A 94 -14.99 -1.24 1.26
N LYS A 95 -15.00 -0.21 2.10
CA LYS A 95 -14.91 1.20 1.69
C LYS A 95 -13.85 1.91 2.52
N GLY A 96 -12.89 2.56 1.85
CA GLY A 96 -11.83 3.31 2.54
C GLY A 96 -10.54 3.39 1.73
N ILE A 97 -9.45 3.71 2.42
CA ILE A 97 -8.08 3.72 1.88
C ILE A 97 -7.38 2.44 2.32
N LEU A 98 -6.91 1.67 1.35
CA LEU A 98 -6.08 0.51 1.57
C LEU A 98 -4.62 0.95 1.68
N THR A 99 -3.88 0.34 2.60
CA THR A 99 -2.44 0.56 2.76
C THR A 99 -1.74 -0.77 2.91
N LYS A 100 -0.66 -0.98 2.15
CA LYS A 100 0.24 -2.11 2.37
C LYS A 100 1.22 -1.80 3.49
N GLN A 101 1.28 -2.67 4.47
CA GLN A 101 2.19 -2.59 5.60
C GLN A 101 3.56 -3.19 5.25
N ALA A 102 4.55 -2.91 6.09
CA ALA A 102 5.92 -3.41 5.91
C ALA A 102 6.02 -4.95 5.97
N ASP A 103 5.09 -5.61 6.65
CA ASP A 103 4.99 -7.08 6.72
C ASP A 103 4.24 -7.69 5.51
N GLY A 104 3.79 -6.87 4.58
CA GLY A 104 3.06 -7.26 3.38
C GLY A 104 1.55 -7.38 3.56
N SER A 105 1.02 -7.25 4.78
CA SER A 105 -0.43 -7.19 5.02
C SER A 105 -1.03 -5.94 4.37
N ILE A 106 -2.32 -6.01 4.04
CA ILE A 106 -3.07 -4.88 3.49
C ILE A 106 -4.14 -4.54 4.49
N THR A 107 -4.10 -3.35 5.08
CA THR A 107 -5.11 -2.87 6.03
C THR A 107 -6.00 -1.84 5.37
N ILE A 108 -7.10 -1.48 6.05
CA ILE A 108 -8.00 -0.43 5.60
C ILE A 108 -8.17 0.66 6.67
N ASP A 109 -8.06 1.91 6.24
CA ASP A 109 -8.51 3.08 6.99
C ASP A 109 -9.88 3.52 6.45
N ARG A 110 -10.82 3.78 7.35
CA ARG A 110 -12.22 4.08 7.01
C ARG A 110 -12.55 5.51 7.43
N ASP A 111 -12.90 6.33 6.44
CA ASP A 111 -13.45 7.68 6.65
C ASP A 111 -14.80 7.65 7.40
#